data_AF-A0A437M299-F1
#
_entry.id   AF-A0A437M299-F1
#
_cell.length_a   1.000
_cell.length_b   1.000
_cell.length_c   1.000
_cell.angle_alpha   90.00
_cell.angle_beta   90.00
_cell.angle_gamma   90.00
#
_symmetry.space_group_name_H-M   'P 1'
#
loop_
_entity.id
_entity.type
_entity.pdbx_description
1 polymer ?
#
loop_
_entity_poly.entity_id
_entity_poly.type
_entity_poly.pdbx_seq_one_letter_code
_entity_poly.pdbx_strand_id
1 'polypeptide(L)' 'MTIAGIQVRRLPKGGNSVHSPTYKAADGTWKPAILLPDEVRAPLADTVLAFLVEEGLAVPKRDDIP' A
#
# COMPACT_ATOMS: atom_id res chain seq x y z
N MET A 1 -0.36 18.79 0.43
CA MET A 1 -1.01 17.94 -0.61
C MET A 1 -1.40 16.63 0.04
N THR A 2 -2.58 16.10 -0.25
CA THR A 2 -3.09 14.85 0.37
C THR A 2 -3.43 13.85 -0.72
N ILE A 3 -3.01 12.60 -0.55
CA ILE A 3 -3.40 11.48 -1.42
C ILE A 3 -4.35 10.59 -0.62
N ALA A 4 -5.59 10.45 -1.09
CA ALA A 4 -6.60 9.60 -0.48
C ALA A 4 -6.77 8.29 -1.27
N GLY A 5 -7.24 7.24 -0.60
CA GLY A 5 -7.56 5.96 -1.24
C GLY A 5 -6.37 5.00 -1.40
N ILE A 6 -5.28 5.20 -0.65
CA ILE A 6 -4.25 4.17 -0.49
C ILE A 6 -4.87 2.98 0.26
N GLN A 7 -4.59 1.77 -0.22
CA GLN A 7 -5.15 0.55 0.34
C GLN A 7 -4.05 -0.43 0.73
N VAL A 8 -4.19 -1.02 1.92
CA VAL A 8 -3.37 -2.18 2.31
C VAL A 8 -4.23 -3.43 2.22
N ARG A 9 -3.70 -4.45 1.54
CA ARG A 9 -4.38 -5.72 1.30
C ARG A 9 -3.52 -6.87 1.79
N ARG A 10 -4.12 -7.74 2.61
CA ARG A 10 -3.48 -9.00 3.02
C ARG A 10 -3.38 -9.94 1.83
N LEU A 11 -2.21 -10.54 1.65
CA LEU A 11 -1.98 -11.48 0.56
C LEU A 11 -2.40 -12.90 0.97
N PRO A 12 -2.87 -13.75 0.02
CA PRO A 12 -3.32 -15.10 0.32
C PRO A 12 -2.27 -15.99 1.00
N LYS A 13 -0.98 -15.75 0.73
CA LYS A 13 0.14 -16.52 1.31
C LYS A 13 0.74 -15.85 2.56
N GLY A 14 0.06 -14.87 3.14
CA GLY A 14 0.58 -14.03 4.22
C GLY A 14 1.32 -12.80 3.73
N GLY A 15 1.55 -11.86 4.64
CA GLY A 15 2.08 -10.53 4.33
C GLY A 15 1.02 -9.55 3.82
N ASN A 16 1.45 -8.31 3.62
CA ASN A 16 0.62 -7.19 3.19
C ASN A 16 1.18 -6.59 1.90
N SER A 17 0.29 -6.01 1.09
CA SER A 17 0.64 -5.26 -0.12
C SER A 17 -0.04 -3.90 -0.09
N VAL A 18 0.71 -2.86 -0.42
CA VAL A 18 0.21 -1.48 -0.48
C VAL A 18 -0.12 -1.15 -1.93
N HIS A 19 -1.33 -0.65 -2.17
CA HIS A 19 -1.87 -0.36 -3.50
C HIS A 19 -2.21 1.13 -3.60
N SER A 20 -1.81 1.74 -4.71
CA SER A 20 -2.23 3.10 -5.06
C SER A 20 -3.74 3.15 -5.39
N PRO A 21 -4.40 4.30 -5.19
CA PRO A 21 -5.79 4.46 -5.59
C PRO A 21 -5.95 4.19 -7.09
N THR A 22 -7.06 3.55 -7.45
CA THR A 22 -7.45 3.29 -8.83
C THR A 22 -8.81 3.89 -9.12
N TYR A 23 -9.08 4.15 -10.40
CA TYR A 23 -10.40 4.52 -10.88
C TYR A 23 -10.84 3.58 -12.00
N LYS A 24 -12.15 3.43 -12.18
CA LYS A 24 -12.73 2.66 -13.28
C LYS A 24 -12.89 3.57 -14.49
N ALA A 25 -12.15 3.29 -15.56
CA ALA A 25 -12.22 4.03 -16.81
C ALA A 25 -13.52 3.70 -17.59
N ALA A 26 -13.84 4.50 -18.61
CA ALA A 26 -15.05 4.34 -19.41
C ALA A 26 -15.11 2.99 -20.16
N ASP A 27 -13.96 2.42 -20.47
CA ASP A 27 -13.81 1.07 -21.06
C ASP A 27 -14.00 -0.07 -20.03
N GLY A 28 -14.29 0.27 -18.76
CA GLY A 28 -14.48 -0.66 -17.66
C GLY A 28 -13.18 -1.13 -17.00
N THR A 29 -12.02 -0.73 -17.50
CA THR A 29 -10.71 -1.12 -16.94
C THR A 29 -10.36 -0.30 -15.69
N TRP A 30 -9.62 -0.91 -14.77
CA TRP A 30 -9.09 -0.20 -13.60
C TRP A 30 -7.72 0.40 -13.95
N LYS A 31 -7.58 1.71 -13.74
CA LYS A 31 -6.34 2.45 -14.01
C LYS A 31 -5.83 3.13 -12.74
N PRO A 32 -4.51 3.33 -12.58
CA PRO A 32 -3.97 4.08 -11.46
C PRO A 32 -4.50 5.53 -11.49
N ALA A 33 -5.01 6.00 -10.36
CA ALA A 33 -5.48 7.38 -10.22
C ALA A 33 -4.31 8.36 -10.01
N ILE A 34 -3.16 7.86 -9.57
CA ILE A 34 -1.92 8.62 -9.42
C ILE A 34 -0.74 7.77 -9.89
N LEU A 35 0.23 8.42 -10.54
CA LEU A 35 1.51 7.82 -10.88
C LEU A 35 2.56 8.41 -9.95
N LEU A 36 3.08 7.56 -9.07
CA LEU A 36 4.19 7.90 -8.20
C LEU A 36 5.51 7.44 -8.82
N PRO A 37 6.57 8.24 -8.73
CA PRO A 37 7.93 7.82 -9.08
C PRO A 37 8.36 6.56 -8.32
N ASP A 38 9.21 5.73 -8.91
CA ASP A 38 9.59 4.45 -8.29
C ASP A 38 10.34 4.65 -6.97
N GLU A 39 11.13 5.72 -6.87
CA GLU A 39 11.88 6.08 -5.67
C GLU A 39 11.00 6.38 -4.44
N VAL A 40 9.74 6.77 -4.64
CA VAL A 40 8.83 7.05 -3.52
C VAL A 40 7.90 5.87 -3.19
N ARG A 41 7.79 4.87 -4.06
CA ARG A 41 6.84 3.75 -3.87
C ARG A 41 7.20 2.89 -2.66
N ALA A 42 8.48 2.53 -2.53
CA ALA A 42 8.95 1.73 -1.41
C ALA A 42 8.86 2.49 -0.07
N PRO A 43 9.40 3.73 0.07
CA PRO A 43 9.26 4.51 1.29
C PRO A 43 7.81 4.76 1.73
N LEU A 44 6.91 4.99 0.76
CA LEU A 44 5.47 5.13 1.05
C LEU A 44 4.90 3.82 1.62
N ALA A 45 5.22 2.69 0.99
CA ALA A 45 4.73 1.39 1.45
C ALA A 45 5.23 1.07 2.86
N ASP A 46 6.51 1.31 3.14
CA ASP A 46 7.13 1.08 4.45
C ASP A 46 6.48 1.96 5.53
N THR A 47 6.26 3.25 5.24
CA THR A 47 5.62 4.19 6.17
C THR A 47 4.19 3.76 6.50
N VAL A 48 3.39 3.38 5.49
CA VAL A 48 2.00 2.94 5.69
C VAL A 48 1.95 1.63 6.48
N LEU A 49 2.88 0.69 6.21
CA LEU A 49 2.93 -0.58 6.93
C LEU A 49 3.39 -0.39 8.38
N ALA A 50 4.39 0.45 8.64
CA ALA A 50 4.84 0.77 9.98
C ALA A 50 3.69 1.34 10.82
N PHE A 51 2.96 2.31 10.29
CA PHE A 51 1.76 2.86 10.93
C PHE A 51 0.73 1.76 11.27
N LEU A 52 0.43 0.85 10.33
CA LEU A 52 -0.53 -0.23 10.61
C LEU A 52 -0.02 -1.23 11.66
N VAL A 53 1.29 -1.44 11.77
CA VAL A 53 1.87 -2.28 12.83
C VAL A 53 1.74 -1.58 14.19
N GLU A 54 2.02 -0.28 14.26
CA GLU A 54 1.85 0.52 15.48
C GLU A 54 0.39 0.51 15.96
N GLU A 55 -0.56 0.58 15.04
CA GLU A 55 -2.00 0.50 15.34
C GLU A 55 -2.51 -0.93 15.59
N GLY A 56 -1.65 -1.95 15.52
CA GLY A 56 -2.03 -3.36 15.72
C GLY A 56 -2.90 -3.95 14.58
N LEU A 57 -2.94 -3.30 13.43
CA LEU A 57 -3.70 -3.70 12.24
C LEU A 57 -2.88 -4.55 11.25
N ALA A 58 -1.56 -4.62 11.45
CA ALA A 58 -0.63 -5.43 10.65
C ALA A 58 0.39 -6.15 11.55
N VAL A 59 1.06 -7.16 10.97
CA VAL A 59 2.16 -7.88 11.62
C VAL A 59 3.47 -7.38 11.01
N PRO A 60 4.53 -7.17 11.83
CA PRO A 60 5.83 -6.75 11.33
C PRO A 60 6.36 -7.70 10.26
N LYS A 61 7.18 -7.16 9.35
CA LYS A 61 7.89 -7.98 8.40
C LYS A 61 8.83 -8.91 9.17
N ARG A 62 8.97 -10.14 8.71
CA ARG A 62 9.73 -11.19 9.41
C ARG A 62 11.20 -10.83 9.61
N ASP A 63 11.75 -9.95 8.76
CA ASP A 63 13.12 -9.45 8.82
C ASP A 63 13.33 -8.34 9.86
N ASP A 64 12.24 -7.76 10.39
CA ASP A 64 12.27 -6.69 11.41
C ASP A 64 12.17 -7.25 12.85
N ILE A 65 12.08 -8.58 13.00
CA ILE A 65 12.07 -9.27 14.30
C ILE A 65 13.51 -9.65 14.64
N PRO A 66 14.10 -9.12 15.73
CA PRO A 66 15.48 -9.43 16.13
C PRO A 66 15.71 -10.89 16.49
#